data_AF-A0A256ZEF0-F1
#
_entry.id   AF-A0A256ZEF0-F1
#
_cell.length_a   1.000
_cell.length_b   1.000
_cell.length_c   1.000
_cell.angle_alpha   90.00
_cell.angle_beta   90.00
_cell.angle_gamma   90.00
#
_symmetry.space_group_name_H-M   'P 1'
#
loop_
_entity.id
_entity.type
_entity.pdbx_description
1 polymer ?
#
loop_
_entity_poly.entity_id
_entity_poly.type
_entity_poly.pdbx_seq_one_letter_code
_entity_poly.pdbx_strand_id
1 'polypeptide(L)'
;MDISSISYESLNEIAQVAMDFMEEELSKVLGRLCEYVATINISRNDRVDVTVDIELYSQTPIAPSVLAKIDSLIVEVLEVVRNELLRKHGVS
;
A
#
# COMPACT_ATOMS: atom_id res chain seq x y z
N MET A 1 7.17 17.40 -10.87
CA MET A 1 6.71 17.41 -9.47
C MET A 1 7.86 17.92 -8.63
N ASP A 2 7.70 19.05 -7.96
CA ASP A 2 8.65 19.47 -6.94
C ASP A 2 8.38 18.64 -5.69
N ILE A 3 9.26 17.68 -5.40
CA ILE A 3 9.08 16.75 -4.29
C ILE A 3 9.17 17.50 -2.95
N SER A 4 9.96 18.59 -2.89
CA SER A 4 10.20 19.37 -1.67
C SER A 4 8.96 20.09 -1.12
N SER A 5 7.91 20.27 -1.94
CA SER A 5 6.64 20.89 -1.53
C SER A 5 5.64 19.93 -0.88
N ILE A 6 5.85 18.61 -0.98
CA ILE A 6 4.92 17.60 -0.45
C ILE A 6 5.04 17.50 1.08
N SER A 7 4.04 17.97 1.82
CA SER A 7 4.06 17.90 3.29
C SER A 7 3.99 16.46 3.81
N TYR A 8 4.57 16.21 4.99
CA TYR A 8 4.42 14.92 5.68
C TYR A 8 2.96 14.58 5.97
N GLU A 9 2.14 15.59 6.29
CA GLU A 9 0.69 15.42 6.45
C GLU A 9 0.05 14.88 5.18
N SER A 10 0.39 15.45 4.02
CA SER A 10 -0.13 14.94 2.74
C SER A 10 0.36 13.52 2.45
N LEU A 11 1.60 13.16 2.80
CA LEU A 11 2.08 11.79 2.64
C LEU A 11 1.32 10.82 3.56
N ASN A 12 1.02 11.23 4.79
CA ASN A 12 0.23 10.42 5.73
C ASN A 12 -1.21 10.21 5.22
N GLU A 13 -1.84 11.24 4.65
CA GLU A 13 -3.17 11.10 4.03
C GLU A 13 -3.14 10.10 2.86
N ILE A 14 -2.11 10.16 2.02
CA ILE A 14 -1.95 9.23 0.90
C ILE A 14 -1.72 7.81 1.40
N ALA A 15 -0.89 7.64 2.43
CA ALA A 15 -0.65 6.36 3.06
C ALA A 15 -1.95 5.77 3.64
N GLN A 16 -2.80 6.60 4.27
CA GLN A 16 -4.10 6.16 4.78
C GLN A 16 -5.03 5.69 3.66
N VAL A 17 -5.14 6.44 2.55
CA VAL A 17 -5.98 6.03 1.40
C VAL A 17 -5.51 4.69 0.82
N ALA A 18 -4.19 4.52 0.68
CA ALA A 18 -3.63 3.26 0.20
C ALA A 18 -3.82 2.11 1.20
N MET A 19 -3.78 2.41 2.50
CA MET A 19 -4.00 1.44 3.57
C MET A 19 -5.45 0.94 3.58
N ASP A 20 -6.42 1.85 3.50
CA ASP A 20 -7.84 1.51 3.45
C ASP A 20 -8.14 0.58 2.27
N PHE A 21 -7.58 0.89 1.09
CA PHE A 21 -7.68 0.03 -0.09
C PHE A 21 -7.03 -1.34 0.13
N MET A 22 -5.82 -1.37 0.68
CA MET A 22 -5.09 -2.62 0.93
C MET A 22 -5.82 -3.53 1.93
N GLU A 23 -6.35 -2.98 3.02
CA GLU A 23 -7.11 -3.73 4.03
C GLU A 23 -8.39 -4.32 3.44
N GLU A 24 -9.11 -3.54 2.62
CA GLU A 24 -10.31 -4.01 1.93
C GLU A 24 -9.98 -5.21 1.03
N GLU A 25 -8.95 -5.12 0.20
CA GLU A 25 -8.59 -6.19 -0.74
C GLU A 25 -7.97 -7.40 -0.04
N LEU A 26 -7.11 -7.20 0.97
CA LEU A 26 -6.55 -8.31 1.76
C LEU A 26 -7.67 -9.10 2.44
N SER A 27 -8.71 -8.44 2.94
CA SER A 27 -9.86 -9.12 3.54
C SER A 27 -10.57 -10.05 2.54
N LYS A 28 -10.62 -9.68 1.26
CA LYS A 28 -11.22 -10.48 0.17
C LYS A 28 -10.33 -11.67 -0.21
N VAL A 29 -9.01 -11.48 -0.21
CA VAL A 29 -8.04 -12.51 -0.62
C VAL A 29 -7.81 -13.55 0.47
N LEU A 30 -7.58 -13.11 1.70
CA LEU A 30 -7.18 -13.96 2.83
C LEU A 30 -8.37 -14.59 3.56
N GLY A 31 -9.54 -13.96 3.50
CA GLY A 31 -10.73 -14.38 4.24
C GLY A 31 -10.50 -14.39 5.76
N ARG A 32 -11.29 -15.19 6.48
CA ARG A 32 -11.27 -15.23 7.97
C ARG A 32 -10.22 -16.16 8.57
N LEU A 33 -9.44 -16.87 7.74
CA LEU A 33 -8.56 -17.97 8.19
C LEU A 33 -7.09 -17.57 8.32
N CYS A 34 -6.72 -16.37 7.86
CA CYS A 34 -5.38 -15.83 7.95
C CYS A 34 -5.45 -14.48 8.63
N GLU A 35 -4.75 -14.34 9.75
CA GLU A 35 -4.49 -13.04 10.36
C GLU A 35 -3.36 -12.37 9.58
N TYR A 36 -3.35 -11.04 9.57
CA TYR A 36 -2.29 -10.29 8.92
C TYR A 36 -2.01 -8.98 9.64
N VAL A 37 -0.79 -8.51 9.49
CA VAL A 37 -0.39 -7.14 9.79
C VAL A 37 0.12 -6.53 8.50
N ALA A 38 -0.48 -5.43 8.07
CA ALA A 38 -0.06 -4.73 6.88
C ALA A 38 0.38 -3.31 7.25
N THR A 39 1.37 -2.76 6.56
CA THR A 39 1.87 -1.41 6.82
C THR A 39 2.32 -0.77 5.52
N ILE A 40 1.94 0.50 5.33
CA ILE A 40 2.41 1.32 4.21
C ILE A 40 3.20 2.49 4.79
N ASN A 41 4.47 2.58 4.42
CA ASN A 41 5.34 3.68 4.79
C ASN A 41 5.68 4.50 3.53
N ILE A 42 5.37 5.78 3.56
CA ILE A 42 5.76 6.72 2.50
C ILE A 42 6.75 7.70 3.09
N SER A 43 7.97 7.70 2.57
CA SER A 43 9.03 8.61 2.98
C SER A 43 9.48 9.46 1.82
N ARG A 44 10.06 10.62 2.16
CA ARG A 44 10.49 11.60 1.17
C ARG A 44 11.86 12.13 1.54
N ASN A 45 12.82 11.86 0.67
CA ASN A 45 14.15 12.47 0.66
C ASN A 45 14.35 13.15 -0.71
N ASP A 46 15.34 12.73 -1.49
CA ASP A 46 15.54 13.17 -2.88
C ASP A 46 14.51 12.58 -3.87
N ARG A 47 13.75 11.58 -3.39
CA ARG A 47 12.64 10.92 -4.08
C ARG A 47 11.56 10.55 -3.06
N VAL A 48 10.39 10.20 -3.58
CA VAL A 48 9.35 9.54 -2.78
C VAL A 48 9.63 8.05 -2.79
N ASP A 49 9.88 7.48 -1.62
CA ASP A 49 10.08 6.05 -1.41
C ASP A 49 8.84 5.49 -0.72
N VAL A 50 8.28 4.41 -1.28
CA VAL A 50 7.08 3.73 -0.76
C VAL A 50 7.46 2.30 -0.40
N THR A 51 7.19 1.91 0.83
CA THR A 51 7.36 0.54 1.32
C THR A 51 6.00 -0.02 1.71
N VAL A 52 5.70 -1.22 1.22
CA VAL A 52 4.50 -1.99 1.58
C VAL A 52 4.98 -3.27 2.22
N ASP A 53 4.65 -3.46 3.50
CA ASP A 53 5.01 -4.64 4.28
C ASP A 53 3.73 -5.38 4.66
N ILE A 54 3.68 -6.69 4.39
CA ILE A 54 2.55 -7.56 4.71
C ILE A 54 3.09 -8.81 5.41
N GLU A 55 2.75 -8.95 6.68
CA GLU A 55 3.03 -10.13 7.49
C GLU A 55 1.79 -10.99 7.60
N LEU A 56 1.93 -12.28 7.28
CA LEU A 56 0.83 -13.24 7.26
C LEU A 56 0.98 -14.27 8.38
N TYR A 57 -0.09 -14.47 9.13
CA TYR A 57 -0.17 -15.39 10.25
C TYR A 57 -1.23 -16.45 9.96
N SER A 58 -0.77 -17.66 9.63
CA SER A 58 -1.65 -18.79 9.29
C SER A 58 -1.24 -20.06 10.02
N GLN A 59 -2.23 -20.83 10.47
CA GLN A 59 -2.02 -22.17 11.06
C GLN A 59 -1.70 -23.24 10.00
N THR A 60 -1.94 -22.94 8.73
CA THR A 60 -1.69 -23.84 7.60
C THR A 60 -0.84 -23.14 6.53
N PRO A 61 -0.05 -23.89 5.73
CA PRO A 61 0.71 -23.29 4.65
C PRO A 61 -0.18 -22.51 3.69
N ILE A 62 0.22 -21.27 3.38
CA ILE A 62 -0.52 -20.41 2.44
C ILE A 62 -0.30 -20.93 1.03
N ALA A 63 -1.40 -21.10 0.28
CA ALA A 63 -1.34 -21.59 -1.08
C ALA A 63 -0.55 -20.60 -1.99
N PRO A 64 0.28 -21.09 -2.92
CA PRO A 64 1.04 -20.21 -3.84
C PRO A 64 0.16 -19.26 -4.65
N SER A 65 -1.08 -19.66 -4.97
CA SER A 65 -2.05 -18.82 -5.67
C SER A 65 -2.55 -17.64 -4.83
N VAL A 66 -2.53 -17.76 -3.50
CA VAL A 66 -2.87 -16.65 -2.59
C VAL A 66 -1.70 -15.67 -2.53
N LEU A 67 -0.46 -16.17 -2.42
CA LEU A 67 0.74 -15.32 -2.45
C LEU A 67 0.82 -14.50 -3.76
N ALA A 68 0.56 -15.12 -4.91
CA ALA A 68 0.56 -14.41 -6.19
C ALA A 68 -0.53 -13.32 -6.29
N LYS A 69 -1.67 -13.50 -5.60
CA LYS A 69 -2.71 -12.46 -5.50
C LYS A 69 -2.25 -11.30 -4.61
N ILE A 70 -1.55 -11.59 -3.52
CA ILE A 70 -0.97 -10.57 -2.65
C ILE A 70 0.11 -9.78 -3.41
N ASP A 71 0.97 -10.44 -4.18
CA ASP A 71 1.96 -9.76 -5.03
C ASP A 71 1.29 -8.80 -6.03
N SER A 72 0.18 -9.23 -6.64
CA SER A 72 -0.60 -8.39 -7.54
C SER A 72 -1.24 -7.21 -6.81
N LEU A 73 -1.78 -7.45 -5.62
CA LEU A 73 -2.36 -6.41 -4.77
C LEU A 73 -1.33 -5.36 -4.37
N ILE A 74 -0.09 -5.74 -4.06
CA ILE A 74 0.98 -4.79 -3.74
C ILE A 74 1.20 -3.82 -4.91
N VAL A 75 1.14 -4.31 -6.15
CA VAL A 75 1.24 -3.44 -7.35
C VAL A 75 0.09 -2.45 -7.40
N GLU A 76 -1.14 -2.91 -7.17
CA GLU A 76 -2.34 -2.04 -7.15
C GLU A 76 -2.25 -0.97 -6.04
N VAL A 77 -1.78 -1.33 -4.85
CA VAL A 77 -1.54 -0.40 -3.74
C VAL A 77 -0.53 0.69 -4.14
N LEU A 78 0.56 0.31 -4.81
CA LEU A 78 1.55 1.28 -5.32
C LEU A 78 0.95 2.20 -6.40
N GLU A 79 0.04 1.69 -7.23
CA GLU A 79 -0.71 2.50 -8.20
C GLU A 79 -1.64 3.50 -7.52
N VAL A 80 -2.33 3.12 -6.43
CA VAL A 80 -3.13 4.03 -5.61
C VAL A 80 -2.28 5.17 -5.06
N VAL A 81 -1.13 4.84 -4.45
CA VAL A 81 -0.19 5.86 -3.94
C VAL A 81 0.26 6.80 -5.05
N ARG A 82 0.65 6.25 -6.21
CA ARG A 82 1.07 7.04 -7.37
C ARG A 82 -0.05 7.98 -7.86
N ASN A 83 -1.27 7.47 -8.00
CA ASN A 83 -2.40 8.25 -8.49
C ASN A 83 -2.77 9.37 -7.52
N GLU A 84 -2.72 9.11 -6.21
CA GLU A 84 -2.96 10.14 -5.19
C GLU A 84 -1.85 11.20 -5.14
N LEU A 85 -0.58 10.82 -5.31
CA LEU A 85 0.52 11.77 -5.46
C LEU A 85 0.33 12.67 -6.68
N LEU A 86 -0.06 12.11 -7.83
CA LEU A 86 -0.35 12.87 -9.05
C LEU A 86 -1.58 13.77 -8.87
N ARG A 87 -2.64 13.29 -8.23
CA ARG A 87 -3.88 14.06 -8.01
C ARG A 87 -3.65 15.27 -7.10
N LYS A 88 -2.85 15.12 -6.05
CA LYS A 88 -2.60 16.19 -5.06
C LYS A 88 -1.46 17.13 -5.45
N HIS A 89 -0.44 16.62 -6.15
CA HIS A 89 0.83 17.34 -6.36
C HIS A 89 1.32 17.35 -7.82
N GLY A 90 0.65 16.60 -8.71
CA GLY A 90 0.90 16.61 -10.15
C GLY A 90 0.13 17.75 -10.82
N VAL A 91 0.86 18.78 -11.25
CA VAL A 91 0.32 19.87 -12.07
C VAL A 91 -0.11 19.29 -13.43
N SER A 92 -1.31 19.66 -13.86
CA SER A 92 -1.86 19.44 -15.22
C SER A 92 -1.10 20.23 -16.27
#